data_AF-A0A5M5BUL8-F1
#
_entry.id   AF-A0A5M5BUL8-F1
#
_cell.length_a   1.000
_cell.length_b   1.000
_cell.length_c   1.000
_cell.angle_alpha   90.00
_cell.angle_beta   90.00
_cell.angle_gamma   90.00
#
_symmetry.space_group_name_H-M   'P 1'
#
loop_
_entity.id
_entity.type
_entity.pdbx_description
1 polymer ?
#
loop_
_entity_poly.entity_id
_entity_poly.type
_entity_poly.pdbx_seq_one_letter_code
_entity_poly.pdbx_strand_id
1 'polypeptide(L)'
;MKRLTIFSLTCLFSVGAVFAQQGVTQCGVPTGQPKFPLLTYQELPDPTAPSDKEWAAVTSTQVSWGTTDTRYAKHQLPQLKKQQTVSLKGWRGERVNAQAVVWTGVELKDLNFSFGDFKDKKGNVLPKDAFTGGFVRYVMTDELNKDGRGACGHRKSIDYDSLLVADPIDTNLKTMALPAHTVQPVWVQCWIPQSATPGTYQGELLINDGSRLLQRLNLEITVSSRELPQPSEWAYHLDLWQSPYAVARYYQVPLWSQEHFDAMRPLMKMLADAGQKIITATLTHKPWNGQTEDYFDTMVTWMKRADGTWAFDYTIFDRWVEFMMSVGIDKQINCYSMVPWELSFQYYDQATNSLQFVKTAPGDAAYEEMWGAMLASFSKHLKEKGWFDICAIAMDERPMEVMQKTLKVIRKADPDFKVSLAGNYHEEIEPDLYDYCIVIGQNFPEEVRLRRVAENKRTNYYTCCTEAHPNTFTFSDPAEAAWMS
;
A
#
# COMPACT_ATOMS: atom_id res chain seq x y z
N MET A 1 30.59 39.47 49.81
CA MET A 1 30.82 38.30 48.92
C MET A 1 30.08 37.12 49.55
N LYS A 2 28.84 36.76 49.15
CA LYS A 2 28.45 35.81 48.07
C LYS A 2 29.39 34.58 48.05
N ARG A 3 28.97 33.31 48.11
CA ARG A 3 27.67 32.58 48.05
C ARG A 3 27.95 31.18 48.65
N LEU A 4 26.99 30.60 49.38
CA LEU A 4 26.95 29.17 49.67
C LEU A 4 26.10 28.44 48.61
N THR A 5 26.45 27.20 48.36
CA THR A 5 26.12 26.35 47.21
C THR A 5 25.00 25.35 47.58
N ILE A 6 23.93 25.30 46.77
CA ILE A 6 23.13 24.16 46.20
C ILE A 6 22.73 23.00 47.17
N PHE A 7 21.48 22.52 47.30
CA PHE A 7 20.79 21.60 46.37
C PHE A 7 19.39 21.20 46.88
N SER A 8 18.53 20.82 45.92
CA SER A 8 17.40 19.86 46.03
C SER A 8 16.00 20.44 45.79
N LEU A 9 15.62 20.58 44.52
CA LEU A 9 14.26 20.24 44.05
C LEU A 9 14.21 20.27 42.51
N THR A 10 14.60 19.19 41.83
CA THR A 10 14.35 19.02 40.38
C THR A 10 14.54 17.56 39.97
N CYS A 11 13.75 16.65 40.56
CA CYS A 11 13.67 15.25 40.09
C CYS A 11 12.24 14.77 39.80
N LEU A 12 11.25 15.68 39.68
CA LEU A 12 9.85 15.31 39.49
C LEU A 12 9.24 15.71 38.13
N PHE A 13 10.03 16.28 37.21
CA PHE A 13 9.52 16.69 35.88
C PHE A 13 10.05 15.84 34.70
N SER A 14 10.93 14.87 34.92
CA SER A 14 11.51 14.05 33.84
C SER A 14 10.65 12.86 33.43
N VAL A 15 9.78 12.34 34.30
CA VAL A 15 8.99 11.14 34.00
C VAL A 15 7.82 11.45 33.06
N GLY A 16 7.19 12.63 33.20
CA GLY A 16 6.06 13.03 32.34
C GLY A 16 6.46 13.33 30.88
N ALA A 17 7.69 13.78 30.64
CA ALA A 17 8.18 14.07 29.28
C ALA A 17 8.56 12.81 28.49
N VAL A 18 8.97 11.73 29.16
CA VAL A 18 9.32 10.45 28.51
C VAL A 18 8.06 9.71 28.02
N PHE A 19 6.95 9.80 28.74
CA PHE A 19 5.67 9.25 28.27
C PHE A 19 5.10 9.99 27.05
N ALA A 20 5.40 11.28 26.87
CA ALA A 20 4.91 12.08 25.74
C ALA A 20 5.54 11.70 24.39
N GLN A 21 6.60 10.89 24.38
CA GLN A 21 7.28 10.43 23.16
C GLN A 21 6.95 8.97 22.79
N GLN A 22 6.24 8.23 23.64
CA GLN A 22 5.86 6.85 23.35
C GLN A 22 4.66 6.79 22.41
N GLY A 23 4.73 5.85 21.46
CA GLY A 23 3.63 5.50 20.59
C GLY A 23 2.52 4.82 21.34
N VAL A 24 1.30 5.04 20.85
CA VAL A 24 0.09 4.43 21.36
C VAL A 24 -0.65 3.84 20.16
N THR A 25 -1.18 2.63 20.30
CA THR A 25 -2.05 2.02 19.29
C THR A 25 -3.36 2.81 19.14
N GLN A 26 -4.13 2.57 18.08
CA GLN A 26 -5.45 3.18 17.91
C GLN A 26 -6.41 2.88 19.08
N CYS A 27 -6.24 1.74 19.77
CA CYS A 27 -7.02 1.37 20.94
C CYS A 27 -6.46 1.91 22.28
N GLY A 28 -5.46 2.79 22.25
CA GLY A 28 -4.94 3.44 23.45
C GLY A 28 -3.86 2.65 24.20
N VAL A 29 -3.33 1.56 23.62
CA VAL A 29 -2.31 0.72 24.27
C VAL A 29 -0.93 1.31 24.03
N PRO A 30 -0.14 1.61 25.09
CA PRO A 30 1.24 2.05 24.93
C PRO A 30 2.08 0.98 24.23
N THR A 31 2.82 1.40 23.21
CA THR A 31 3.66 0.51 22.40
C THR A 31 5.05 0.27 22.99
N GLY A 32 5.46 1.04 24.00
CA GLY A 32 6.79 0.96 24.60
C GLY A 32 7.94 1.50 23.73
N GLN A 33 7.62 2.09 22.57
CA GLN A 33 8.58 2.59 21.58
C GLN A 33 8.19 4.00 21.11
N PRO A 34 9.02 4.73 20.33
CA PRO A 34 8.65 6.02 19.76
C PRO A 34 7.38 5.95 18.89
N LYS A 35 6.62 7.05 18.81
CA LYS A 35 5.32 7.09 18.10
C LYS A 35 5.34 6.70 16.62
N PHE A 36 6.42 7.04 15.91
CA PHE A 36 6.58 6.72 14.48
C PHE A 36 8.02 6.23 14.22
N PRO A 37 8.31 4.95 14.49
CA PRO A 37 9.65 4.41 14.32
C PRO A 37 10.01 4.25 12.83
N LEU A 38 11.13 4.82 12.38
CA LEU A 38 11.52 4.78 10.95
C LEU A 38 12.54 3.69 10.59
N LEU A 39 13.43 3.32 11.51
CA LEU A 39 14.54 2.39 11.23
C LEU A 39 14.20 0.95 11.60
N THR A 40 13.57 0.76 12.75
CA THR A 40 13.13 -0.53 13.28
C THR A 40 12.03 -0.29 14.30
N TYR A 41 11.15 -1.26 14.47
CA TYR A 41 10.02 -1.19 15.39
C TYR A 41 9.92 -2.46 16.25
N GLN A 42 9.27 -2.34 17.40
CA GLN A 42 8.88 -3.44 18.25
C GLN A 42 7.47 -3.89 17.86
N GLU A 43 7.29 -5.20 17.68
CA GLU A 43 5.97 -5.80 17.48
C GLU A 43 5.14 -5.68 18.75
N LEU A 44 3.83 -5.63 18.59
CA LEU A 44 2.91 -5.76 19.73
C LEU A 44 3.02 -7.17 20.34
N PRO A 45 2.73 -7.32 21.65
CA PRO A 45 2.74 -8.62 22.30
C PRO A 45 1.71 -9.55 21.64
N ASP A 46 2.08 -10.82 21.50
CA ASP A 46 1.15 -11.86 21.03
C ASP A 46 0.05 -12.06 22.09
N PRO A 47 -1.24 -11.93 21.73
CA PRO A 47 -2.33 -12.20 22.65
C PRO A 47 -2.42 -13.68 23.05
N THR A 48 -1.74 -14.58 22.35
CA THR A 48 -1.71 -16.01 22.63
C THR A 48 -0.31 -16.44 23.10
N ALA A 49 -0.25 -17.11 24.26
CA ALA A 49 0.99 -17.67 24.78
C ALA A 49 1.32 -19.03 24.10
N PRO A 50 2.60 -19.33 23.84
CA PRO A 50 3.00 -20.64 23.31
C PRO A 50 2.66 -21.76 24.30
N SER A 51 2.26 -22.92 23.78
CA SER A 51 1.92 -24.10 24.59
C SER A 51 3.17 -24.86 25.07
N ASP A 52 3.47 -24.82 26.37
CA ASP A 52 4.61 -25.55 26.95
C ASP A 52 4.62 -27.04 26.58
N LYS A 53 3.43 -27.67 26.51
CA LYS A 53 3.28 -29.08 26.15
C LYS A 53 3.70 -29.35 24.71
N GLU A 54 3.33 -28.47 23.78
CA GLU A 54 3.68 -28.63 22.36
C GLU A 54 5.17 -28.34 22.15
N TRP A 55 5.68 -27.30 22.79
CA TRP A 55 7.07 -26.86 22.65
C TRP A 55 8.08 -27.73 23.42
N ALA A 56 7.64 -28.57 24.37
CA ALA A 56 8.51 -29.42 25.20
C ALA A 56 9.51 -30.29 24.41
N ALA A 57 9.15 -30.73 23.20
CA ALA A 57 10.01 -31.55 22.35
C ALA A 57 11.04 -30.74 21.53
N VAL A 58 10.87 -29.42 21.44
CA VAL A 58 11.76 -28.53 20.70
C VAL A 58 12.82 -28.02 21.66
N THR A 59 13.98 -28.67 21.68
CA THR A 59 15.11 -28.31 22.58
C THR A 59 16.23 -27.53 21.88
N SER A 60 16.09 -27.33 20.56
CA SER A 60 17.06 -26.63 19.72
C SER A 60 16.35 -25.94 18.56
N THR A 61 17.01 -24.96 17.96
CA THR A 61 16.50 -24.27 16.78
C THR A 61 16.36 -25.22 15.60
N GLN A 62 15.24 -25.08 14.91
CA GLN A 62 14.92 -25.79 13.70
C GLN A 62 14.73 -24.79 12.56
N VAL A 63 15.10 -25.21 11.36
CA VAL A 63 15.02 -24.40 10.14
C VAL A 63 14.54 -25.29 9.00
N SER A 64 13.57 -24.81 8.23
CA SER A 64 13.01 -25.50 7.07
C SER A 64 12.52 -24.50 6.03
N TRP A 65 12.48 -24.91 4.77
CA TRP A 65 11.55 -24.28 3.83
C TRP A 65 10.11 -24.53 4.27
N GLY A 66 9.28 -23.50 4.14
CA GLY A 66 7.83 -23.52 4.27
C GLY A 66 7.16 -23.31 2.91
N THR A 67 5.96 -22.73 2.93
CA THR A 67 5.25 -22.25 1.73
C THR A 67 5.00 -20.75 1.81
N THR A 68 4.89 -20.08 0.67
CA THR A 68 4.46 -18.67 0.57
C THR A 68 2.97 -18.48 0.88
N ASP A 69 2.20 -19.57 0.91
CA ASP A 69 0.74 -19.54 1.09
C ASP A 69 0.30 -19.65 2.56
N THR A 70 1.25 -19.55 3.50
CA THR A 70 0.96 -19.72 4.93
C THR A 70 1.56 -18.58 5.74
N ARG A 71 0.73 -18.01 6.61
CA ARG A 71 1.13 -17.10 7.68
C ARG A 71 1.44 -17.93 8.91
N TYR A 72 2.71 -18.18 9.18
CA TYR A 72 3.11 -18.98 10.35
C TYR A 72 2.90 -18.17 11.63
N ALA A 73 2.08 -18.66 12.55
CA ALA A 73 1.82 -17.99 13.83
C ALA A 73 3.07 -18.00 14.73
N LYS A 74 3.28 -16.89 15.45
CA LYS A 74 4.48 -16.69 16.28
C LYS A 74 4.61 -17.70 17.41
N HIS A 75 3.48 -18.04 18.05
CA HIS A 75 3.41 -18.89 19.25
C HIS A 75 3.18 -20.39 18.95
N GLN A 76 2.88 -20.76 17.70
CA GLN A 76 2.46 -22.12 17.35
C GLN A 76 3.55 -22.86 16.58
N LEU A 77 3.79 -24.14 16.92
CA LEU A 77 4.71 -24.97 16.13
C LEU A 77 4.22 -25.10 14.68
N PRO A 78 5.10 -24.83 13.68
CA PRO A 78 4.69 -24.89 12.29
C PRO A 78 4.37 -26.33 11.90
N GLN A 79 3.19 -26.55 11.31
CA GLN A 79 2.75 -27.85 10.81
C GLN A 79 3.39 -28.16 9.45
N LEU A 80 4.72 -28.22 9.42
CA LEU A 80 5.50 -28.46 8.20
C LEU A 80 6.32 -29.75 8.28
N LYS A 81 6.49 -30.39 7.13
CA LYS A 81 7.49 -31.44 6.96
C LYS A 81 8.84 -30.76 6.73
N LYS A 82 9.87 -31.17 7.46
CA LYS A 82 11.22 -30.62 7.27
C LYS A 82 11.66 -30.77 5.82
N GLN A 83 11.97 -29.65 5.20
CA GLN A 83 12.37 -29.54 3.81
C GLN A 83 13.64 -28.69 3.72
N GLN A 84 14.72 -29.30 3.26
CA GLN A 84 16.04 -28.66 3.14
C GLN A 84 16.29 -28.05 1.77
N THR A 85 15.52 -28.45 0.75
CA THR A 85 15.66 -27.99 -0.63
C THR A 85 14.32 -27.50 -1.15
N VAL A 86 14.31 -26.36 -1.81
CA VAL A 86 13.16 -25.90 -2.61
C VAL A 86 13.61 -25.62 -4.04
N SER A 87 12.76 -25.97 -5.00
CA SER A 87 12.98 -25.72 -6.43
C SER A 87 11.93 -24.75 -6.94
N LEU A 88 12.38 -23.63 -7.48
CA LEU A 88 11.57 -22.61 -8.13
C LEU A 88 11.82 -22.62 -9.63
N LYS A 89 10.87 -22.10 -10.40
CA LYS A 89 11.00 -21.93 -11.84
C LYS A 89 10.41 -20.59 -12.24
N GLY A 90 11.12 -19.85 -13.07
CA GLY A 90 10.68 -18.54 -13.56
C GLY A 90 11.27 -18.20 -14.93
N TRP A 91 10.70 -17.20 -15.57
CA TRP A 91 11.19 -16.59 -16.81
C TRP A 91 12.30 -15.59 -16.49
N ARG A 92 13.08 -15.23 -17.52
CA ARG A 92 13.99 -14.09 -17.41
C ARG A 92 13.14 -12.83 -17.17
N GLY A 93 13.48 -12.02 -16.18
CA GLY A 93 12.68 -10.86 -15.76
C GLY A 93 11.62 -11.13 -14.69
N GLU A 94 11.32 -12.39 -14.37
CA GLU A 94 10.29 -12.75 -13.38
C GLU A 94 10.82 -12.67 -11.94
N ARG A 95 9.92 -12.36 -10.99
CA ARG A 95 10.17 -12.47 -9.55
C ARG A 95 9.63 -13.80 -9.04
N VAL A 96 10.51 -14.62 -8.46
CA VAL A 96 10.12 -15.86 -7.78
C VAL A 96 10.38 -15.74 -6.28
N ASN A 97 9.47 -16.30 -5.49
CA ASN A 97 9.50 -16.17 -4.03
C ASN A 97 9.51 -17.54 -3.34
N ALA A 98 10.12 -17.59 -2.16
CA ALA A 98 10.07 -18.70 -1.22
C ALA A 98 10.03 -18.15 0.21
N GLN A 99 9.60 -18.98 1.16
CA GLN A 99 9.57 -18.62 2.58
C GLN A 99 10.30 -19.69 3.40
N ALA A 100 11.38 -19.30 4.08
CA ALA A 100 12.02 -20.13 5.10
C ALA A 100 11.35 -19.87 6.46
N VAL A 101 11.38 -20.86 7.35
CA VAL A 101 10.78 -20.78 8.68
C VAL A 101 11.80 -21.23 9.71
N VAL A 102 12.06 -20.36 10.69
CA VAL A 102 12.89 -20.64 11.86
C VAL A 102 11.97 -20.78 13.07
N TRP A 103 12.12 -21.85 13.85
CA TRP A 103 11.43 -21.98 15.14
C TRP A 103 12.36 -22.56 16.18
N THR A 104 12.26 -22.09 17.42
CA THR A 104 13.30 -22.37 18.42
C THR A 104 12.76 -22.64 19.81
N GLY A 105 13.33 -23.66 20.46
CA GLY A 105 13.11 -23.97 21.87
C GLY A 105 14.00 -23.20 22.84
N VAL A 106 14.97 -22.48 22.30
CA VAL A 106 15.98 -21.73 23.06
C VAL A 106 16.05 -20.31 22.51
N GLU A 107 16.49 -19.37 23.32
CA GLU A 107 16.73 -17.99 22.87
C GLU A 107 17.86 -17.94 21.83
N LEU A 108 17.65 -17.19 20.75
CA LEU A 108 18.69 -16.75 19.82
C LEU A 108 18.97 -15.27 20.05
N LYS A 109 20.24 -14.89 20.06
CA LYS A 109 20.63 -13.52 20.38
C LYS A 109 20.71 -12.64 19.13
N ASP A 110 21.08 -13.23 18.01
CA ASP A 110 21.47 -12.49 16.81
C ASP A 110 21.06 -13.28 15.55
N LEU A 111 19.77 -13.62 15.45
CA LEU A 111 19.22 -14.33 14.29
C LEU A 111 19.40 -13.46 13.04
N ASN A 112 20.16 -13.97 12.08
CA ASN A 112 20.41 -13.32 10.79
C ASN A 112 20.43 -14.34 9.65
N PHE A 113 20.44 -13.85 8.41
CA PHE A 113 20.54 -14.69 7.23
C PHE A 113 21.41 -14.07 6.14
N SER A 114 21.93 -14.91 5.24
CA SER A 114 22.67 -14.47 4.06
C SER A 114 22.50 -15.43 2.89
N PHE A 115 22.72 -14.93 1.68
CA PHE A 115 22.68 -15.72 0.45
C PHE A 115 24.09 -16.17 0.07
N GLY A 116 24.22 -17.46 -0.26
CA GLY A 116 25.38 -18.00 -0.95
C GLY A 116 25.46 -17.55 -2.42
N ASP A 117 26.47 -18.02 -3.13
CA ASP A 117 26.56 -17.81 -4.57
C ASP A 117 25.57 -18.72 -5.31
N PHE A 118 24.84 -18.18 -6.29
CA PHE A 118 23.93 -18.94 -7.14
C PHE A 118 24.55 -19.20 -8.50
N LYS A 119 24.92 -20.46 -8.77
CA LYS A 119 25.67 -20.87 -9.97
C LYS A 119 24.99 -22.02 -10.70
N ASP A 120 25.06 -22.00 -12.03
CA ASP A 120 24.71 -23.17 -12.84
C ASP A 120 25.94 -24.09 -13.07
N LYS A 121 25.72 -25.24 -13.70
CA LYS A 121 26.79 -26.21 -14.02
C LYS A 121 27.84 -25.69 -15.00
N LYS A 122 27.56 -24.60 -15.72
CA LYS A 122 28.46 -23.97 -16.69
C LYS A 122 29.23 -22.79 -16.11
N GLY A 123 28.97 -22.43 -14.85
CA GLY A 123 29.61 -21.31 -14.15
C GLY A 123 28.91 -19.97 -14.35
N ASN A 124 27.73 -19.93 -14.99
CA ASN A 124 26.91 -18.73 -15.02
C ASN A 124 26.39 -18.41 -13.61
N VAL A 125 26.23 -17.12 -13.30
CA VAL A 125 25.86 -16.65 -11.96
C VAL A 125 24.55 -15.86 -12.01
N LEU A 126 23.68 -16.07 -11.03
CA LEU A 126 22.66 -15.06 -10.68
C LEU A 126 23.30 -14.08 -9.70
N PRO A 127 23.32 -12.77 -10.02
CA PRO A 127 24.05 -11.80 -9.23
C PRO A 127 23.38 -11.58 -7.87
N LYS A 128 24.15 -11.15 -6.85
CA LYS A 128 23.65 -11.03 -5.47
C LYS A 128 22.52 -10.01 -5.31
N ASP A 129 22.53 -8.96 -6.12
CA ASP A 129 21.48 -7.93 -6.17
C ASP A 129 20.17 -8.43 -6.79
N ALA A 130 20.16 -9.59 -7.46
CA ALA A 130 18.92 -10.27 -7.84
C ALA A 130 18.17 -10.83 -6.63
N PHE A 131 18.82 -10.98 -5.47
CA PHE A 131 18.24 -11.58 -4.28
C PHE A 131 17.93 -10.53 -3.23
N THR A 132 16.72 -10.60 -2.70
CA THR A 132 16.30 -9.82 -1.52
C THR A 132 15.70 -10.79 -0.52
N GLY A 133 15.96 -10.55 0.77
CA GLY A 133 15.29 -11.25 1.85
C GLY A 133 14.86 -10.28 2.93
N GLY A 134 13.85 -10.68 3.70
CA GLY A 134 13.35 -9.91 4.83
C GLY A 134 12.73 -10.82 5.88
N PHE A 135 12.76 -10.38 7.14
CA PHE A 135 12.01 -11.07 8.19
C PHE A 135 10.53 -10.79 7.97
N VAL A 136 9.71 -11.85 7.93
CA VAL A 136 8.25 -11.69 7.91
C VAL A 136 7.82 -11.44 9.35
N ARG A 137 7.56 -10.16 9.63
CA ARG A 137 7.24 -9.67 10.96
C ARG A 137 5.77 -9.84 11.26
N TYR A 138 5.42 -9.51 12.49
CA TYR A 138 4.07 -9.70 12.97
C TYR A 138 3.31 -8.38 13.14
N VAL A 139 2.05 -8.36 12.73
CA VAL A 139 1.15 -7.20 12.88
C VAL A 139 -0.11 -7.63 13.62
N MET A 140 -0.65 -6.73 14.43
CA MET A 140 -1.94 -6.95 15.09
C MET A 140 -3.05 -6.81 14.06
N THR A 141 -3.96 -7.77 14.06
CA THR A 141 -5.13 -7.83 13.18
C THR A 141 -6.37 -8.24 13.96
N ASP A 142 -7.53 -8.13 13.33
CA ASP A 142 -8.82 -8.60 13.81
C ASP A 142 -9.33 -9.73 12.91
N GLU A 143 -10.61 -9.75 12.60
CA GLU A 143 -11.30 -10.83 11.89
C GLU A 143 -12.42 -10.27 10.99
N LEU A 144 -13.12 -11.15 10.26
CA LEU A 144 -14.34 -10.77 9.54
C LEU A 144 -15.44 -10.31 10.52
N ASN A 145 -16.54 -9.77 9.99
CA ASN A 145 -17.74 -9.56 10.79
C ASN A 145 -18.18 -10.89 11.42
N LYS A 146 -18.86 -10.84 12.57
CA LYS A 146 -19.22 -12.05 13.34
C LYS A 146 -20.12 -13.04 12.59
N ASP A 147 -20.75 -12.63 11.50
CA ASP A 147 -21.52 -13.50 10.60
C ASP A 147 -20.66 -14.19 9.52
N GLY A 148 -19.38 -13.81 9.39
CA GLY A 148 -18.41 -14.33 8.43
C GLY A 148 -18.65 -13.89 6.97
N ARG A 149 -19.53 -12.91 6.72
CA ARG A 149 -20.00 -12.59 5.34
C ARG A 149 -19.32 -11.39 4.70
N GLY A 150 -18.55 -10.62 5.48
CA GLY A 150 -17.83 -9.44 5.01
C GLY A 150 -17.13 -8.74 6.16
N ALA A 151 -16.59 -7.56 5.92
CA ALA A 151 -15.83 -6.75 6.87
C ALA A 151 -16.24 -5.26 6.90
N CYS A 152 -17.33 -4.88 6.21
CA CYS A 152 -17.82 -3.50 6.24
C CYS A 152 -18.42 -3.09 7.59
N GLY A 153 -18.44 -1.78 7.84
CA GLY A 153 -19.08 -1.16 8.99
C GLY A 153 -18.10 -0.58 9.99
N HIS A 154 -18.58 0.32 10.85
CA HIS A 154 -17.77 0.87 11.93
C HIS A 154 -17.44 -0.22 12.94
N ARG A 155 -16.18 -0.22 13.42
CA ARG A 155 -15.68 -1.19 14.41
C ARG A 155 -15.26 -0.49 15.69
N LYS A 156 -15.52 -1.15 16.82
CA LYS A 156 -14.83 -0.89 18.08
C LYS A 156 -13.99 -2.12 18.36
N SER A 157 -12.71 -1.92 18.67
CA SER A 157 -11.77 -3.04 18.85
C SER A 157 -12.19 -4.05 19.91
N ILE A 158 -12.99 -3.63 20.91
CA ILE A 158 -13.48 -4.52 21.99
C ILE A 158 -14.50 -5.56 21.50
N ASP A 159 -15.12 -5.35 20.33
CA ASP A 159 -16.17 -6.22 19.80
C ASP A 159 -15.61 -7.35 18.91
N TYR A 160 -14.31 -7.35 18.62
CA TYR A 160 -13.63 -8.27 17.70
C TYR A 160 -12.42 -8.92 18.37
N ASP A 161 -12.05 -10.09 17.89
CA ASP A 161 -10.83 -10.76 18.34
C ASP A 161 -9.59 -9.96 17.94
N SER A 162 -8.49 -10.18 18.65
CA SER A 162 -7.19 -9.60 18.35
C SER A 162 -6.20 -10.73 18.13
N LEU A 163 -5.55 -10.75 16.96
CA LEU A 163 -4.64 -11.79 16.53
C LEU A 163 -3.32 -11.17 16.09
N LEU A 164 -2.22 -11.86 16.37
CA LEU A 164 -0.90 -11.45 15.87
C LEU A 164 -0.55 -12.31 14.65
N VAL A 165 -0.45 -11.69 13.47
CA VAL A 165 -0.31 -12.39 12.18
C VAL A 165 0.96 -11.99 11.44
N ALA A 166 1.61 -12.95 10.77
CA ALA A 166 2.78 -12.71 9.92
C ALA A 166 2.36 -12.01 8.61
N ASP A 167 2.82 -10.78 8.37
CA ASP A 167 2.44 -10.01 7.17
C ASP A 167 3.55 -9.05 6.67
N PRO A 168 4.12 -8.11 7.47
CA PRO A 168 5.11 -7.18 6.94
C PRO A 168 6.43 -7.88 6.58
N ILE A 169 6.94 -7.66 5.37
CA ILE A 169 8.26 -8.14 4.94
C ILE A 169 9.31 -7.06 5.24
N ASP A 170 10.04 -7.20 6.34
CA ASP A 170 11.06 -6.23 6.75
C ASP A 170 12.42 -6.56 6.13
N THR A 171 12.72 -5.90 5.01
CA THR A 171 14.00 -6.02 4.29
C THR A 171 15.13 -5.18 4.90
N ASN A 172 14.80 -4.28 5.83
CA ASN A 172 15.75 -3.36 6.45
C ASN A 172 16.38 -3.97 7.70
N LEU A 173 15.62 -4.77 8.45
CA LEU A 173 16.09 -5.47 9.63
C LEU A 173 17.12 -6.55 9.25
N LYS A 174 18.36 -6.38 9.71
CA LYS A 174 19.48 -7.30 9.38
C LYS A 174 19.65 -8.42 10.38
N THR A 175 19.21 -8.20 11.61
CA THR A 175 19.25 -9.19 12.68
C THR A 175 18.15 -8.91 13.71
N MET A 176 17.78 -9.94 14.47
CA MET A 176 16.90 -9.83 15.61
C MET A 176 17.24 -10.85 16.71
N ALA A 177 16.95 -10.48 17.96
CA ALA A 177 16.82 -11.48 19.01
C ALA A 177 15.52 -12.27 18.79
N LEU A 178 15.58 -13.58 18.98
CA LEU A 178 14.42 -14.46 18.88
C LEU A 178 14.22 -15.20 20.21
N PRO A 179 13.17 -14.89 20.98
CA PRO A 179 12.89 -15.58 22.24
C PRO A 179 12.66 -17.09 22.06
N ALA A 180 12.85 -17.86 23.11
CA ALA A 180 12.44 -19.27 23.12
C ALA A 180 10.93 -19.40 22.87
N HIS A 181 10.52 -20.52 22.27
CA HIS A 181 9.14 -20.86 21.94
C HIS A 181 8.49 -19.89 20.94
N THR A 182 9.27 -19.46 19.94
CA THR A 182 8.77 -18.57 18.89
C THR A 182 9.11 -19.08 17.48
N VAL A 183 8.29 -18.66 16.52
CA VAL A 183 8.48 -18.86 15.08
C VAL A 183 8.81 -17.52 14.42
N GLN A 184 9.75 -17.53 13.48
CA GLN A 184 10.13 -16.38 12.66
C GLN A 184 10.31 -16.81 11.21
N PRO A 185 9.42 -16.41 10.30
CA PRO A 185 9.61 -16.63 8.87
C PRO A 185 10.58 -15.63 8.27
N VAL A 186 11.22 -16.04 7.17
CA VAL A 186 12.12 -15.25 6.35
C VAL A 186 11.65 -15.35 4.90
N TRP A 187 11.22 -14.23 4.33
CA TRP A 187 10.85 -14.15 2.92
C TRP A 187 12.11 -14.08 2.08
N VAL A 188 12.13 -14.85 0.99
CA VAL A 188 13.22 -14.88 0.01
C VAL A 188 12.64 -14.59 -1.36
N GLN A 189 13.21 -13.60 -2.04
CA GLN A 189 12.86 -13.24 -3.40
C GLN A 189 14.10 -13.32 -4.28
N CYS A 190 13.92 -13.86 -5.50
CA CYS A 190 14.86 -13.68 -6.60
C CYS A 190 14.14 -12.96 -7.75
N TRP A 191 14.58 -11.75 -8.08
CA TRP A 191 14.18 -11.07 -9.31
C TRP A 191 15.17 -11.45 -10.42
N ILE A 192 14.79 -12.44 -11.23
CA ILE A 192 15.65 -13.04 -12.25
C ILE A 192 15.98 -11.96 -13.29
N PRO A 193 17.27 -11.61 -13.54
CA PRO A 193 17.61 -10.63 -14.56
C PRO A 193 17.12 -11.05 -15.95
N GLN A 194 16.63 -10.11 -16.77
CA GLN A 194 16.25 -10.39 -18.16
C GLN A 194 17.45 -10.92 -18.98
N SER A 195 18.67 -10.55 -18.60
CA SER A 195 19.94 -10.99 -19.19
C SER A 195 20.42 -12.36 -18.70
N ALA A 196 19.73 -13.00 -17.74
CA ALA A 196 20.15 -14.29 -17.20
C ALA A 196 20.20 -15.36 -18.30
N THR A 197 21.20 -16.25 -18.24
CA THR A 197 21.27 -17.38 -19.17
C THR A 197 20.28 -18.46 -18.73
N PRO A 198 19.47 -19.04 -19.64
CA PRO A 198 18.58 -20.14 -19.27
C PRO A 198 19.35 -21.34 -18.72
N GLY A 199 18.87 -21.90 -17.62
CA GLY A 199 19.57 -22.96 -16.89
C GLY A 199 19.06 -23.14 -15.47
N THR A 200 19.63 -24.12 -14.76
CA THR A 200 19.31 -24.39 -13.36
C THR A 200 20.45 -23.88 -12.49
N TYR A 201 20.15 -22.88 -11.67
CA TYR A 201 21.07 -22.26 -10.73
C TYR A 201 20.83 -22.83 -9.34
N GLN A 202 21.91 -23.19 -8.65
CA GLN A 202 21.87 -23.71 -7.30
C GLN A 202 22.66 -22.79 -6.37
N GLY A 203 22.08 -22.51 -5.21
CA GLY A 203 22.69 -21.74 -4.14
C GLY A 203 22.04 -22.09 -2.80
N GLU A 204 22.41 -21.35 -1.77
CA GLU A 204 21.99 -21.63 -0.40
C GLU A 204 21.50 -20.35 0.30
N LEU A 205 20.47 -20.48 1.14
CA LEU A 205 20.17 -19.55 2.21
C LEU A 205 20.84 -20.05 3.49
N LEU A 206 21.66 -19.20 4.10
CA LEU A 206 22.35 -19.49 5.35
C LEU A 206 21.59 -18.81 6.49
N ILE A 207 21.14 -19.57 7.48
CA ILE A 207 20.50 -19.05 8.70
C ILE A 207 21.50 -19.15 9.85
N ASN A 208 21.75 -18.06 10.56
CA ASN A 208 22.77 -17.97 11.61
C ASN A 208 22.23 -17.33 12.90
N ASP A 209 22.94 -17.59 13.99
CA ASP A 209 22.87 -16.84 15.26
C ASP A 209 24.24 -16.18 15.48
N GLY A 210 24.34 -14.90 15.14
CA GLY A 210 25.59 -14.19 14.95
C GLY A 210 26.44 -14.87 13.87
N SER A 211 27.66 -15.28 14.21
CA SER A 211 28.55 -16.02 13.32
C SER A 211 28.31 -17.54 13.30
N ARG A 212 27.46 -18.05 14.19
CA ARG A 212 27.18 -19.48 14.30
C ARG A 212 26.11 -19.87 13.28
N LEU A 213 26.52 -20.63 12.27
CA LEU A 213 25.58 -21.22 11.31
C LEU A 213 24.65 -22.21 12.01
N LEU A 214 23.34 -21.96 11.89
CA LEU A 214 22.28 -22.84 12.37
C LEU A 214 21.88 -23.86 11.31
N GLN A 215 21.67 -23.41 10.07
CA GLN A 215 21.30 -24.29 8.96
C GLN A 215 21.62 -23.71 7.58
N ARG A 216 21.88 -24.61 6.62
CA ARG A 216 21.90 -24.32 5.18
C ARG A 216 20.63 -24.83 4.53
N LEU A 217 19.92 -23.97 3.82
CA LEU A 217 18.77 -24.34 3.01
C LEU A 217 19.12 -24.22 1.52
N ASN A 218 19.01 -25.30 0.77
CA ASN A 218 19.29 -25.31 -0.67
C ASN A 218 18.14 -24.64 -1.43
N LEU A 219 18.47 -23.75 -2.36
CA LEU A 219 17.54 -23.13 -3.28
C LEU A 219 18.00 -23.39 -4.71
N GLU A 220 17.11 -24.03 -5.48
CA GLU A 220 17.30 -24.24 -6.91
C GLU A 220 16.34 -23.34 -7.70
N ILE A 221 16.87 -22.61 -8.68
CA ILE A 221 16.08 -21.75 -9.56
C ILE A 221 16.31 -22.17 -11.00
N THR A 222 15.26 -22.68 -11.65
CA THR A 222 15.26 -22.98 -13.08
C THR A 222 14.80 -21.78 -13.88
N VAL A 223 15.73 -21.14 -14.59
CA VAL A 223 15.49 -20.01 -15.49
C VAL A 223 15.11 -20.53 -16.86
N SER A 224 13.89 -20.19 -17.30
CA SER A 224 13.35 -20.51 -18.61
C SER A 224 13.98 -19.68 -19.73
N SER A 225 13.85 -20.10 -20.99
CA SER A 225 14.22 -19.30 -22.16
C SER A 225 13.27 -18.13 -22.44
N ARG A 226 12.05 -18.18 -21.88
CA ARG A 226 11.06 -17.10 -21.99
C ARG A 226 11.46 -15.89 -21.17
N GLU A 227 10.93 -14.74 -21.56
CA GLU A 227 11.20 -13.45 -20.95
C GLU A 227 9.87 -12.79 -20.55
N LEU A 228 9.79 -12.33 -19.31
CA LEU A 228 8.75 -11.45 -18.83
C LEU A 228 9.22 -10.00 -19.06
N PRO A 229 8.40 -9.12 -19.67
CA PRO A 229 8.73 -7.71 -19.85
C PRO A 229 8.97 -6.98 -18.53
N GLN A 230 9.52 -5.76 -18.59
CA GLN A 230 9.66 -4.93 -17.39
C GLN A 230 8.27 -4.50 -16.86
N PRO A 231 8.12 -4.17 -15.56
CA PRO A 231 6.82 -3.75 -14.99
C PRO A 231 6.14 -2.58 -15.73
N SER A 232 6.95 -1.68 -16.31
CA SER A 232 6.49 -0.54 -17.13
C SER A 232 5.80 -0.96 -18.44
N GLU A 233 6.03 -2.19 -18.89
CA GLU A 233 5.52 -2.76 -20.14
C GLU A 233 4.39 -3.77 -19.90
N TRP A 234 4.07 -4.09 -18.65
CA TRP A 234 2.98 -5.00 -18.32
C TRP A 234 1.63 -4.40 -18.71
N ALA A 235 0.81 -5.21 -19.38
CA ALA A 235 -0.55 -4.83 -19.79
C ALA A 235 -1.53 -4.75 -18.62
N TYR A 236 -1.25 -5.44 -17.51
CA TYR A 236 -2.10 -5.46 -16.32
C TYR A 236 -2.29 -4.03 -15.77
N HIS A 237 -3.55 -3.64 -15.57
CA HIS A 237 -3.95 -2.28 -15.20
C HIS A 237 -4.19 -2.17 -13.69
N LEU A 238 -3.11 -2.18 -12.92
CA LEU A 238 -3.16 -2.09 -11.45
C LEU A 238 -3.44 -0.65 -10.99
N ASP A 239 -4.49 -0.48 -10.17
CA ASP A 239 -4.82 0.76 -9.46
C ASP A 239 -4.91 0.55 -7.93
N LEU A 240 -3.84 0.87 -7.20
CA LEU A 240 -3.82 0.97 -5.75
C LEU A 240 -3.69 2.43 -5.33
N TRP A 241 -4.74 3.01 -4.73
CA TRP A 241 -4.79 4.45 -4.47
C TRP A 241 -3.76 4.91 -3.44
N GLN A 242 -3.00 5.96 -3.78
CA GLN A 242 -1.87 6.41 -2.96
C GLN A 242 -2.25 7.55 -2.02
N SER A 243 -1.87 7.47 -0.74
CA SER A 243 -2.02 8.56 0.23
C SER A 243 -0.66 9.18 0.59
N PRO A 244 -0.25 10.29 -0.05
CA PRO A 244 0.97 11.00 0.33
C PRO A 244 0.87 11.60 1.74
N TYR A 245 -0.33 11.98 2.18
CA TYR A 245 -0.58 12.58 3.50
C TYR A 245 -0.18 11.66 4.66
N ALA A 246 -0.44 10.36 4.52
CA ALA A 246 -0.04 9.35 5.52
C ALA A 246 1.49 9.26 5.67
N VAL A 247 2.23 9.43 4.58
CA VAL A 247 3.70 9.40 4.59
C VAL A 247 4.24 10.64 5.31
N ALA A 248 3.77 11.84 4.98
CA ALA A 248 4.17 13.06 5.70
C ALA A 248 3.93 12.95 7.21
N ARG A 249 2.74 12.45 7.60
CA ARG A 249 2.40 12.25 9.01
C ARG A 249 3.27 11.19 9.66
N TYR A 250 3.49 10.02 9.06
CA TYR A 250 4.33 8.99 9.69
C TYR A 250 5.80 9.44 9.80
N TYR A 251 6.36 10.02 8.74
CA TYR A 251 7.75 10.47 8.71
C TYR A 251 8.01 11.77 9.48
N GLN A 252 6.95 12.45 9.94
CA GLN A 252 7.04 13.74 10.66
C GLN A 252 7.78 14.80 9.85
N VAL A 253 7.54 14.85 8.53
CA VAL A 253 8.15 15.80 7.60
C VAL A 253 7.10 16.77 7.04
N PRO A 254 7.48 18.01 6.66
CA PRO A 254 6.52 18.96 6.13
C PRO A 254 5.89 18.46 4.83
N LEU A 255 4.57 18.58 4.74
CA LEU A 255 3.82 18.16 3.55
C LEU A 255 4.35 18.87 2.29
N TRP A 256 4.59 18.09 1.24
CA TRP A 256 5.15 18.53 -0.06
C TRP A 256 6.59 19.08 -0.01
N SER A 257 7.34 18.92 1.08
CA SER A 257 8.77 19.25 1.10
C SER A 257 9.60 18.23 0.31
N GLN A 258 10.88 18.54 0.07
CA GLN A 258 11.78 17.58 -0.59
C GLN A 258 11.95 16.31 0.26
N GLU A 259 12.05 16.47 1.58
CA GLU A 259 12.15 15.34 2.52
C GLU A 259 10.91 14.43 2.45
N HIS A 260 9.74 15.00 2.21
CA HIS A 260 8.52 14.22 1.99
C HIS A 260 8.58 13.41 0.69
N PHE A 261 9.02 14.01 -0.42
CA PHE A 261 9.19 13.30 -1.69
C PHE A 261 10.27 12.22 -1.60
N ASP A 262 11.36 12.48 -0.88
CA ASP A 262 12.43 11.51 -0.66
C ASP A 262 11.94 10.33 0.20
N ALA A 263 11.13 10.60 1.23
CA ALA A 263 10.49 9.56 2.03
C ALA A 263 9.54 8.70 1.20
N MET A 264 8.74 9.30 0.30
CA MET A 264 7.79 8.57 -0.56
C MET A 264 8.45 7.75 -1.67
N ARG A 265 9.58 8.20 -2.20
CA ARG A 265 10.22 7.61 -3.40
C ARG A 265 10.38 6.08 -3.34
N PRO A 266 10.95 5.47 -2.27
CA PRO A 266 11.06 4.02 -2.20
C PRO A 266 9.70 3.30 -2.17
N LEU A 267 8.69 3.87 -1.51
CA LEU A 267 7.34 3.27 -1.46
C LEU A 267 6.65 3.32 -2.82
N MET A 268 6.69 4.47 -3.50
CA MET A 268 6.05 4.61 -4.81
C MET A 268 6.82 3.84 -5.90
N LYS A 269 8.15 3.69 -5.75
CA LYS A 269 8.93 2.81 -6.62
C LYS A 269 8.52 1.35 -6.46
N MET A 270 8.24 0.88 -5.23
CA MET A 270 7.70 -0.47 -5.00
C MET A 270 6.37 -0.69 -5.72
N LEU A 271 5.46 0.30 -5.70
CA LEU A 271 4.21 0.24 -6.46
C LEU A 271 4.44 0.22 -7.98
N ALA A 272 5.32 1.07 -8.50
CA ALA A 272 5.69 1.07 -9.92
C ALA A 272 6.25 -0.29 -10.34
N ASP A 273 7.10 -0.88 -9.50
CA ASP A 273 7.70 -2.19 -9.68
C ASP A 273 6.70 -3.35 -9.55
N ALA A 274 5.54 -3.14 -8.90
CA ALA A 274 4.40 -4.06 -8.92
C ALA A 274 3.50 -3.87 -10.16
N GLY A 275 3.77 -2.87 -11.00
CA GLY A 275 3.02 -2.60 -12.20
C GLY A 275 1.88 -1.59 -12.03
N GLN A 276 1.87 -0.77 -10.97
CA GLN A 276 0.91 0.35 -10.81
C GLN A 276 0.87 1.23 -12.06
N LYS A 277 -0.33 1.56 -12.54
CA LYS A 277 -0.52 2.35 -13.77
C LYS A 277 -1.08 3.75 -13.53
N ILE A 278 -1.74 3.96 -12.39
CA ILE A 278 -2.54 5.17 -12.15
C ILE A 278 -2.01 6.01 -10.98
N ILE A 279 -2.03 7.32 -11.17
CA ILE A 279 -1.73 8.33 -10.15
C ILE A 279 -3.05 8.77 -9.50
N THR A 280 -3.18 8.63 -8.19
CA THR A 280 -4.28 9.21 -7.42
C THR A 280 -4.02 10.68 -7.16
N ALA A 281 -4.92 11.58 -7.56
CA ALA A 281 -4.81 13.01 -7.28
C ALA A 281 -6.12 13.55 -6.69
N THR A 282 -6.03 14.47 -5.75
CA THR A 282 -7.22 15.07 -5.11
C THR A 282 -7.41 16.52 -5.54
N LEU A 283 -8.54 16.79 -6.19
CA LEU A 283 -8.95 18.12 -6.62
C LEU A 283 -9.66 18.88 -5.50
N THR A 284 -10.16 18.20 -4.48
CA THR A 284 -10.96 18.81 -3.41
C THR A 284 -10.43 18.40 -2.03
N HIS A 285 -10.77 19.20 -1.01
CA HIS A 285 -10.49 18.85 0.37
C HIS A 285 -11.42 17.73 0.82
N LYS A 286 -10.87 16.65 1.39
CA LYS A 286 -11.61 15.48 1.91
C LYS A 286 -12.59 14.86 0.90
N PRO A 287 -12.14 14.39 -0.28
CA PRO A 287 -13.02 13.76 -1.27
C PRO A 287 -13.79 12.55 -0.71
N TRP A 288 -13.20 11.82 0.24
CA TRP A 288 -13.83 10.71 0.96
C TRP A 288 -14.21 11.04 2.42
N ASN A 289 -14.48 12.33 2.72
CA ASN A 289 -14.88 12.82 4.05
C ASN A 289 -13.98 12.34 5.22
N GLY A 290 -12.69 12.12 4.96
CA GLY A 290 -11.74 11.66 5.97
C GLY A 290 -12.02 10.25 6.52
N GLN A 291 -12.47 9.32 5.66
CA GLN A 291 -12.65 7.92 6.05
C GLN A 291 -11.37 7.19 6.49
N THR A 292 -10.20 7.67 6.05
CA THR A 292 -8.87 7.16 6.43
C THR A 292 -8.33 7.91 7.65
N GLU A 293 -7.41 7.29 8.40
CA GLU A 293 -6.70 7.91 9.54
C GLU A 293 -6.12 9.28 9.15
N ASP A 294 -5.45 9.34 8.00
CA ASP A 294 -4.97 10.58 7.39
C ASP A 294 -5.92 10.95 6.25
N TYR A 295 -6.72 12.00 6.44
CA TYR A 295 -7.60 12.48 5.39
C TYR A 295 -6.79 13.10 4.24
N PHE A 296 -7.35 13.02 3.03
CA PHE A 296 -6.76 13.66 1.87
C PHE A 296 -7.09 15.15 1.84
N ASP A 297 -6.07 15.98 1.75
CA ASP A 297 -6.24 17.41 1.47
C ASP A 297 -6.40 17.67 -0.04
N THR A 298 -6.60 18.92 -0.43
CA THR A 298 -6.62 19.31 -1.85
C THR A 298 -5.21 19.48 -2.42
N MET A 299 -4.97 19.01 -3.65
CA MET A 299 -3.77 19.30 -4.45
C MET A 299 -3.95 20.51 -5.36
N VAL A 300 -5.17 21.05 -5.43
CA VAL A 300 -5.51 22.27 -6.18
C VAL A 300 -5.95 23.34 -5.20
N THR A 301 -5.36 24.53 -5.26
CA THR A 301 -5.87 25.65 -4.48
C THR A 301 -7.05 26.26 -5.20
N TRP A 302 -8.20 26.34 -4.54
CA TRP A 302 -9.40 27.00 -5.05
C TRP A 302 -9.50 28.38 -4.43
N MET A 303 -9.48 29.43 -5.23
CA MET A 303 -9.62 30.80 -4.77
C MET A 303 -10.82 31.47 -5.43
N LYS A 304 -11.73 31.98 -4.60
CA LYS A 304 -12.77 32.92 -5.05
C LYS A 304 -12.24 34.34 -4.87
N ARG A 305 -12.05 35.05 -5.97
CA ARG A 305 -11.54 36.43 -5.97
C ARG A 305 -12.61 37.40 -5.48
N ALA A 306 -12.17 38.57 -5.03
CA ALA A 306 -13.07 39.62 -4.54
C ALA A 306 -14.02 40.17 -5.62
N ASP A 307 -13.70 40.00 -6.90
CA ASP A 307 -14.57 40.34 -8.04
C ASP A 307 -15.61 39.25 -8.38
N GLY A 308 -15.63 38.14 -7.63
CA GLY A 308 -16.53 37.01 -7.82
C GLY A 308 -16.00 35.92 -8.74
N THR A 309 -14.88 36.12 -9.44
CA THR A 309 -14.30 35.11 -10.34
C THR A 309 -13.52 34.04 -9.58
N TRP A 310 -13.31 32.87 -10.22
CA TRP A 310 -12.51 31.79 -9.67
C TRP A 310 -11.08 31.79 -10.21
N ALA A 311 -10.13 31.41 -9.37
CA ALA A 311 -8.73 31.16 -9.72
C ALA A 311 -8.26 29.84 -9.10
N PHE A 312 -7.39 29.14 -9.82
CA PHE A 312 -6.89 27.83 -9.43
C PHE A 312 -5.36 27.80 -9.50
N ASP A 313 -4.72 27.22 -8.49
CA ASP A 313 -3.29 26.93 -8.49
C ASP A 313 -3.06 25.42 -8.44
N TYR A 314 -2.29 24.92 -9.41
CA TYR A 314 -2.02 23.50 -9.62
C TYR A 314 -0.61 23.09 -9.15
N THR A 315 0.10 23.93 -8.38
CA THR A 315 1.52 23.70 -8.05
C THR A 315 1.74 22.37 -7.30
N ILE A 316 0.85 22.03 -6.36
CA ILE A 316 0.95 20.77 -5.61
C ILE A 316 0.62 19.58 -6.53
N PHE A 317 -0.46 19.70 -7.30
CA PHE A 317 -0.86 18.70 -8.31
C PHE A 317 0.29 18.38 -9.27
N ASP A 318 0.93 19.41 -9.84
CA ASP A 318 2.03 19.26 -10.79
C ASP A 318 3.21 18.53 -10.17
N ARG A 319 3.66 18.97 -8.98
CA ARG A 319 4.79 18.35 -8.29
C ARG A 319 4.51 16.89 -7.94
N TRP A 320 3.28 16.57 -7.54
CA TRP A 320 2.87 15.21 -7.25
C TRP A 320 2.86 14.33 -8.50
N VAL A 321 2.24 14.79 -9.60
CA VAL A 321 2.17 14.06 -10.86
C VAL A 321 3.56 13.84 -11.45
N GLU A 322 4.40 14.87 -11.50
CA GLU A 322 5.78 14.78 -11.98
C GLU A 322 6.60 13.79 -11.15
N PHE A 323 6.44 13.80 -9.83
CA PHE A 323 7.08 12.84 -8.94
C PHE A 323 6.67 11.40 -9.24
N MET A 324 5.37 11.13 -9.39
CA MET A 324 4.85 9.79 -9.67
C MET A 324 5.28 9.28 -11.05
N MET A 325 5.27 10.16 -12.06
CA MET A 325 5.86 9.85 -13.38
C MET A 325 7.36 9.56 -13.26
N SER A 326 8.10 10.29 -12.43
CA SER A 326 9.55 10.07 -12.24
C SER A 326 9.90 8.69 -11.66
N VAL A 327 8.97 8.03 -10.96
CA VAL A 327 9.16 6.65 -10.46
C VAL A 327 8.61 5.58 -11.40
N GLY A 328 7.98 5.98 -12.51
CA GLY A 328 7.49 5.10 -13.58
C GLY A 328 5.98 4.83 -13.58
N ILE A 329 5.18 5.60 -12.83
CA ILE A 329 3.71 5.50 -12.83
C ILE A 329 3.17 6.64 -13.70
N ASP A 330 2.81 6.34 -14.95
CA ASP A 330 2.60 7.38 -15.98
C ASP A 330 1.42 7.14 -16.94
N LYS A 331 0.59 6.09 -16.74
CA LYS A 331 -0.44 5.74 -17.73
C LYS A 331 -1.77 6.47 -17.55
N GLN A 332 -2.11 6.86 -16.33
CA GLN A 332 -3.36 7.56 -16.04
C GLN A 332 -3.23 8.40 -14.76
N ILE A 333 -4.00 9.49 -14.68
CA ILE A 333 -4.20 10.29 -13.47
C ILE A 333 -5.69 10.23 -13.15
N ASN A 334 -6.06 9.70 -11.99
CA ASN A 334 -7.43 9.73 -11.49
C ASN A 334 -7.61 10.90 -10.53
N CYS A 335 -8.49 11.84 -10.87
CA CYS A 335 -8.72 13.08 -10.15
C CYS A 335 -10.01 13.04 -9.32
N TYR A 336 -9.87 12.94 -8.00
CA TYR A 336 -10.97 12.81 -7.02
C TYR A 336 -11.24 14.11 -6.26
N SER A 337 -12.47 14.54 -6.01
CA SER A 337 -13.71 14.11 -6.64
C SER A 337 -14.64 15.31 -6.79
N MET A 338 -15.42 15.28 -7.88
CA MET A 338 -16.55 16.17 -8.12
C MET A 338 -17.76 15.88 -7.22
N VAL A 339 -17.81 14.67 -6.69
CA VAL A 339 -18.91 14.15 -5.88
C VAL A 339 -18.36 13.62 -4.55
N PRO A 340 -17.76 14.47 -3.71
CA PRO A 340 -17.26 14.06 -2.40
C PRO A 340 -18.35 13.46 -1.52
N TRP A 341 -17.96 12.67 -0.51
CA TRP A 341 -18.91 11.99 0.40
C TRP A 341 -19.81 12.97 1.15
N GLU A 342 -19.26 14.14 1.52
CA GLU A 342 -20.05 15.31 1.89
C GLU A 342 -19.93 16.33 0.75
N LEU A 343 -21.07 16.76 0.18
CA LEU A 343 -21.16 17.77 -0.89
C LEU A 343 -20.89 19.20 -0.35
N SER A 344 -19.70 19.39 0.19
CA SER A 344 -19.19 20.60 0.81
C SER A 344 -17.77 20.85 0.31
N PHE A 345 -17.58 21.97 -0.41
CA PHE A 345 -16.34 22.27 -1.11
C PHE A 345 -15.62 23.42 -0.42
N GLN A 346 -14.40 23.14 0.05
CA GLN A 346 -13.54 24.16 0.66
C GLN A 346 -12.93 25.06 -0.42
N TYR A 347 -12.85 26.36 -0.15
CA TYR A 347 -12.12 27.32 -0.98
C TYR A 347 -11.55 28.46 -0.13
N TYR A 348 -10.56 29.15 -0.67
CA TYR A 348 -10.06 30.40 -0.12
C TYR A 348 -10.90 31.57 -0.65
N ASP A 349 -11.58 32.28 0.24
CA ASP A 349 -12.32 33.48 -0.11
C ASP A 349 -11.44 34.72 0.05
N GLN A 350 -11.09 35.36 -1.07
CA GLN A 350 -10.24 36.54 -1.06
C GLN A 350 -10.92 37.74 -0.40
N ALA A 351 -12.26 37.84 -0.48
CA ALA A 351 -13.00 38.96 0.10
C ALA A 351 -12.92 38.97 1.64
N THR A 352 -12.99 37.80 2.27
CA THR A 352 -12.88 37.65 3.73
C THR A 352 -11.48 37.25 4.21
N ASN A 353 -10.56 36.95 3.29
CA ASN A 353 -9.19 36.49 3.58
C ASN A 353 -9.19 35.24 4.50
N SER A 354 -10.07 34.27 4.20
CA SER A 354 -10.28 33.09 5.04
C SER A 354 -10.71 31.87 4.22
N LEU A 355 -10.51 30.67 4.77
CA LEU A 355 -11.06 29.44 4.21
C LEU A 355 -12.56 29.37 4.50
N GLN A 356 -13.34 29.09 3.46
CA GLN A 356 -14.79 28.97 3.49
C GLN A 356 -15.22 27.64 2.87
N PHE A 357 -16.47 27.27 3.11
CA PHE A 357 -17.09 26.10 2.50
C PHE A 357 -18.36 26.51 1.75
N VAL A 358 -18.58 25.92 0.58
CA VAL A 358 -19.84 26.00 -0.15
C VAL A 358 -20.50 24.63 -0.21
N LYS A 359 -21.75 24.55 0.26
CA LYS A 359 -22.58 23.36 0.15
C LYS A 359 -23.44 23.47 -1.10
N THR A 360 -23.22 22.58 -2.06
CA THR A 360 -23.93 22.57 -3.35
C THR A 360 -23.80 21.20 -4.01
N ALA A 361 -24.71 20.84 -4.90
CA ALA A 361 -24.80 19.52 -5.50
C ALA A 361 -24.91 19.57 -7.04
N PRO A 362 -24.58 18.48 -7.75
CA PRO A 362 -24.88 18.36 -9.17
C PRO A 362 -26.35 18.68 -9.49
N GLY A 363 -26.57 19.65 -10.37
CA GLY A 363 -27.90 20.19 -10.72
C GLY A 363 -28.19 21.56 -10.13
N ASP A 364 -27.41 22.02 -9.14
CA ASP A 364 -27.48 23.39 -8.64
C ASP A 364 -26.70 24.34 -9.57
N ALA A 365 -27.20 25.56 -9.78
CA ALA A 365 -26.49 26.57 -10.57
C ALA A 365 -25.11 26.92 -9.97
N ALA A 366 -25.00 26.99 -8.64
CA ALA A 366 -23.74 27.28 -7.95
C ALA A 366 -22.69 26.16 -8.16
N TYR A 367 -23.13 24.90 -8.19
CA TYR A 367 -22.26 23.76 -8.49
C TYR A 367 -21.76 23.84 -9.93
N GLU A 368 -22.66 24.05 -10.90
CA GLU A 368 -22.31 24.15 -12.32
C GLU A 368 -21.36 25.31 -12.62
N GLU A 369 -21.55 26.46 -11.98
CA GLU A 369 -20.68 27.63 -12.11
C GLU A 369 -19.27 27.32 -11.58
N MET A 370 -19.19 26.83 -10.34
CA MET A 370 -17.92 26.56 -9.66
C MET A 370 -17.11 25.47 -10.38
N TRP A 371 -17.73 24.32 -10.68
CA TRP A 371 -17.06 23.23 -11.37
C TRP A 371 -16.82 23.50 -12.84
N GLY A 372 -17.72 24.23 -13.51
CA GLY A 372 -17.50 24.68 -14.89
C GLY A 372 -16.26 25.57 -15.00
N ALA A 373 -16.08 26.53 -14.09
CA ALA A 373 -14.89 27.37 -14.04
C ALA A 373 -13.62 26.54 -13.78
N MET A 374 -13.66 25.61 -12.82
CA MET A 374 -12.50 24.79 -12.49
C MET A 374 -12.11 23.85 -13.63
N LEU A 375 -13.05 23.08 -14.17
CA LEU A 375 -12.76 22.12 -15.23
C LEU A 375 -12.30 22.78 -16.53
N ALA A 376 -12.82 23.97 -16.88
CA ALA A 376 -12.33 24.72 -18.03
C ALA A 376 -10.87 25.17 -17.83
N SER A 377 -10.55 25.67 -16.63
CA SER A 377 -9.17 26.03 -16.26
C SER A 377 -8.26 24.80 -16.25
N PHE A 378 -8.73 23.69 -15.69
CA PHE A 378 -7.95 22.47 -15.54
C PHE A 378 -7.71 21.77 -16.87
N SER A 379 -8.70 21.74 -17.77
CA SER A 379 -8.53 21.25 -19.15
C SER A 379 -7.38 22.00 -19.85
N LYS A 380 -7.40 23.34 -19.78
CA LYS A 380 -6.33 24.17 -20.35
C LYS A 380 -4.97 23.83 -19.72
N HIS A 381 -4.88 23.78 -18.40
CA HIS A 381 -3.65 23.44 -17.67
C HIS A 381 -3.11 22.06 -18.08
N LEU A 382 -3.96 21.02 -18.07
CA LEU A 382 -3.59 19.67 -18.47
C LEU A 382 -3.13 19.60 -19.93
N LYS A 383 -3.76 20.34 -20.85
CA LYS A 383 -3.34 20.43 -22.26
C LYS A 383 -1.96 21.11 -22.39
N GLU A 384 -1.71 22.16 -21.62
CA GLU A 384 -0.39 22.83 -21.56
C GLU A 384 0.70 21.91 -21.02
N LYS A 385 0.37 21.05 -20.04
CA LYS A 385 1.29 20.03 -19.49
C LYS A 385 1.43 18.77 -20.36
N GLY A 386 0.56 18.59 -21.35
CA GLY A 386 0.48 17.36 -22.16
C GLY A 386 -0.10 16.15 -21.42
N TRP A 387 -0.86 16.38 -20.34
CA TRP A 387 -1.44 15.33 -19.49
C TRP A 387 -2.93 15.11 -19.69
N PHE A 388 -3.60 15.92 -20.51
CA PHE A 388 -5.05 15.83 -20.73
C PHE A 388 -5.49 14.43 -21.18
N ASP A 389 -4.77 13.82 -22.11
CA ASP A 389 -5.11 12.49 -22.65
C ASP A 389 -4.96 11.34 -21.64
N ILE A 390 -4.25 11.55 -20.53
CA ILE A 390 -4.09 10.54 -19.48
C ILE A 390 -4.86 10.90 -18.21
N CYS A 391 -5.52 12.06 -18.17
CA CYS A 391 -6.28 12.50 -17.00
C CYS A 391 -7.74 12.04 -17.10
N ALA A 392 -8.23 11.40 -16.05
CA ALA A 392 -9.63 11.05 -15.88
C ALA A 392 -10.21 11.73 -14.63
N ILE A 393 -11.38 12.37 -14.79
CA ILE A 393 -12.16 12.84 -13.66
C ILE A 393 -12.79 11.61 -13.00
N ALA A 394 -12.43 11.37 -11.74
CA ALA A 394 -12.80 10.14 -11.05
C ALA A 394 -14.08 10.34 -10.23
N MET A 395 -15.03 9.45 -10.44
CA MET A 395 -16.28 9.36 -9.69
C MET A 395 -16.22 8.15 -8.76
N ASP A 396 -16.82 8.32 -7.59
CA ASP A 396 -17.08 7.26 -6.63
C ASP A 396 -18.59 7.04 -6.58
N GLU A 397 -19.04 5.86 -6.14
CA GLU A 397 -20.42 5.43 -6.29
C GLU A 397 -21.42 6.40 -5.63
N ARG A 398 -22.40 6.84 -6.43
CA ARG A 398 -23.44 7.80 -6.06
C ARG A 398 -24.77 7.42 -6.68
N PRO A 399 -25.89 7.97 -6.20
CA PRO A 399 -27.17 7.80 -6.89
C PRO A 399 -27.06 8.17 -8.38
N MET A 400 -27.68 7.36 -9.25
CA MET A 400 -27.58 7.49 -10.72
C MET A 400 -27.81 8.91 -11.23
N GLU A 401 -28.84 9.59 -10.70
CA GLU A 401 -29.17 10.97 -11.09
C GLU A 401 -28.01 11.95 -10.83
N VAL A 402 -27.30 11.78 -9.70
CA VAL A 402 -26.13 12.59 -9.34
C VAL A 402 -25.00 12.32 -10.33
N MET A 403 -24.77 11.06 -10.69
CA MET A 403 -23.74 10.67 -11.65
C MET A 403 -23.99 11.27 -13.03
N GLN A 404 -25.20 11.15 -13.57
CA GLN A 404 -25.58 11.72 -14.87
C GLN A 404 -25.47 13.25 -14.89
N LYS A 405 -25.88 13.94 -13.82
CA LYS A 405 -25.71 15.40 -13.71
C LYS A 405 -24.24 15.80 -13.67
N THR A 406 -23.41 15.04 -12.97
CA THR A 406 -21.95 15.27 -12.92
C THR A 406 -21.31 15.09 -14.30
N LEU A 407 -21.65 14.01 -15.02
CA LEU A 407 -21.19 13.77 -16.38
C LEU A 407 -21.54 14.93 -17.34
N LYS A 408 -22.75 15.50 -17.22
CA LYS A 408 -23.15 16.68 -18.01
C LYS A 408 -22.25 17.88 -17.74
N VAL A 409 -21.88 18.14 -16.49
CA VAL A 409 -20.95 19.23 -16.14
C VAL A 409 -19.57 18.98 -16.73
N ILE A 410 -19.06 17.75 -16.64
CA ILE A 410 -17.76 17.36 -17.21
C ILE A 410 -17.75 17.61 -18.72
N ARG A 411 -18.72 17.05 -19.45
CA ARG A 411 -18.82 17.15 -20.91
C ARG A 411 -19.04 18.58 -21.41
N LYS A 412 -19.77 19.40 -20.63
CA LYS A 412 -19.98 20.82 -20.93
C LYS A 412 -18.69 21.62 -20.79
N ALA A 413 -17.83 21.28 -19.82
CA ALA A 413 -16.55 21.95 -19.62
C ALA A 413 -15.53 21.56 -20.69
N ASP A 414 -15.43 20.26 -21.01
CA ASP A 414 -14.66 19.76 -22.14
C ASP A 414 -15.22 18.39 -22.57
N PRO A 415 -15.67 18.22 -23.84
CA PRO A 415 -16.27 16.96 -24.29
C PRO A 415 -15.28 15.79 -24.26
N ASP A 416 -13.98 16.06 -24.33
CA ASP A 416 -12.93 15.04 -24.44
C ASP A 416 -12.37 14.59 -23.07
N PHE A 417 -12.84 15.16 -21.96
CA PHE A 417 -12.43 14.70 -20.62
C PHE A 417 -12.73 13.21 -20.44
N LYS A 418 -11.72 12.42 -20.07
CA LYS A 418 -11.96 11.04 -19.64
C LYS A 418 -12.62 11.04 -18.27
N VAL A 419 -13.43 10.01 -18.02
CA VAL A 419 -14.11 9.80 -16.74
C VAL A 419 -13.83 8.38 -16.27
N SER A 420 -13.53 8.24 -14.99
CA SER A 420 -13.38 6.94 -14.34
C SER A 420 -14.43 6.72 -13.25
N LEU A 421 -14.84 5.47 -13.04
CA LEU A 421 -15.78 5.08 -11.99
C LEU A 421 -15.35 3.75 -11.37
N ALA A 422 -15.36 3.69 -10.04
CA ALA A 422 -15.40 2.45 -9.26
C ALA A 422 -16.77 2.32 -8.59
N GLY A 423 -17.49 1.22 -8.83
CA GLY A 423 -18.83 0.99 -8.26
C GLY A 423 -19.61 -0.13 -8.96
N ASN A 424 -20.93 -0.15 -8.82
CA ASN A 424 -21.77 -1.12 -9.54
C ASN A 424 -21.80 -0.87 -11.06
N TYR A 425 -22.11 -1.92 -11.83
CA TYR A 425 -22.36 -1.83 -13.27
C TYR A 425 -23.68 -1.10 -13.57
N HIS A 426 -23.60 -0.12 -14.46
CA HIS A 426 -24.73 0.69 -14.91
C HIS A 426 -24.65 0.91 -16.41
N GLU A 427 -25.61 0.35 -17.15
CA GLU A 427 -25.68 0.46 -18.61
C GLU A 427 -25.85 1.92 -19.06
N GLU A 428 -26.56 2.74 -18.28
CA GLU A 428 -26.95 4.10 -18.63
C GLU A 428 -25.78 5.09 -18.71
N ILE A 429 -24.67 4.78 -18.04
CA ILE A 429 -23.48 5.64 -18.00
C ILE A 429 -22.21 4.93 -18.50
N GLU A 430 -22.24 3.62 -18.70
CA GLU A 430 -21.10 2.85 -19.21
C GLU A 430 -20.46 3.47 -20.46
N PRO A 431 -21.21 3.98 -21.47
CA PRO A 431 -20.61 4.52 -22.68
C PRO A 431 -19.75 5.76 -22.42
N ASP A 432 -20.06 6.52 -21.36
CA ASP A 432 -19.35 7.73 -20.95
C ASP A 432 -18.08 7.45 -20.15
N LEU A 433 -17.88 6.23 -19.67
CA LEU A 433 -16.79 5.86 -18.77
C LEU A 433 -15.61 5.30 -19.55
N TYR A 434 -14.49 6.02 -19.50
CA TYR A 434 -13.23 5.57 -20.09
C TYR A 434 -12.60 4.43 -19.27
N ASP A 435 -12.62 4.56 -17.94
CA ASP A 435 -12.13 3.54 -17.02
C ASP A 435 -13.26 3.13 -16.06
N TYR A 436 -13.63 1.86 -16.08
CA TYR A 436 -14.76 1.36 -15.31
C TYR A 436 -14.34 0.12 -14.53
N CYS A 437 -14.31 0.26 -13.21
CA CYS A 437 -13.97 -0.78 -12.26
C CYS A 437 -15.24 -1.23 -11.52
N ILE A 438 -15.67 -2.48 -11.72
CA ILE A 438 -16.89 -3.00 -11.07
C ILE A 438 -16.56 -3.85 -9.84
N VAL A 439 -17.50 -3.97 -8.91
CA VAL A 439 -17.32 -4.88 -7.77
C VAL A 439 -17.17 -6.32 -8.26
N ILE A 440 -16.28 -7.08 -7.63
CA ILE A 440 -16.15 -8.51 -7.89
C ILE A 440 -17.51 -9.23 -7.74
N GLY A 441 -17.74 -10.23 -8.59
CA GLY A 441 -19.02 -10.95 -8.65
C GLY A 441 -20.04 -10.32 -9.60
N GLN A 442 -19.88 -9.06 -10.00
CA GLN A 442 -20.54 -8.52 -11.19
C GLN A 442 -19.72 -8.80 -12.44
N ASN A 443 -20.42 -8.80 -13.59
CA ASN A 443 -19.79 -8.98 -14.89
C ASN A 443 -20.28 -7.90 -15.85
N PHE A 444 -19.37 -7.40 -16.66
CA PHE A 444 -19.74 -6.67 -17.87
C PHE A 444 -20.45 -7.64 -18.84
N PRO A 445 -21.55 -7.23 -19.49
CA PRO A 445 -22.07 -7.96 -20.64
C PRO A 445 -20.96 -8.19 -21.67
N GLU A 446 -20.94 -9.35 -22.33
CA GLU A 446 -19.81 -9.75 -23.17
C GLU A 446 -19.58 -8.78 -24.33
N GLU A 447 -20.67 -8.36 -24.98
CA GLU A 447 -20.65 -7.38 -26.06
C GLU A 447 -20.13 -6.02 -25.60
N VAL A 448 -20.45 -5.61 -24.37
CA VAL A 448 -19.95 -4.37 -23.76
C VAL A 448 -18.46 -4.51 -23.50
N ARG A 449 -18.01 -5.62 -22.90
CA ARG A 449 -16.59 -5.87 -22.64
C ARG A 449 -15.76 -5.86 -23.92
N LEU A 450 -16.22 -6.55 -24.96
CA LEU A 450 -15.53 -6.59 -26.26
C LEU A 450 -15.50 -5.21 -26.95
N ARG A 451 -16.61 -4.46 -26.90
CA ARG A 451 -16.66 -3.08 -27.41
C ARG A 451 -15.67 -2.17 -26.68
N ARG A 452 -15.67 -2.20 -25.33
CA ARG A 452 -14.74 -1.39 -24.52
C ARG A 452 -13.28 -1.67 -24.87
N VAL A 453 -12.92 -2.94 -25.09
CA VAL A 453 -11.57 -3.30 -25.54
C VAL A 453 -11.25 -2.70 -26.91
N ALA A 454 -12.18 -2.80 -27.88
CA ALA A 454 -12.00 -2.20 -29.21
C ALA A 454 -11.90 -0.67 -29.17
N GLU A 455 -12.58 -0.02 -28.23
CA GLU A 455 -12.52 1.42 -27.95
C GLU A 455 -11.30 1.83 -27.09
N ASN A 456 -10.44 0.88 -26.71
CA ASN A 456 -9.30 1.08 -25.81
C ASN A 456 -9.69 1.70 -24.45
N LYS A 457 -10.88 1.37 -23.95
CA LYS A 457 -11.35 1.68 -22.60
C LYS A 457 -10.78 0.68 -21.58
N ARG A 458 -10.73 1.09 -20.31
CA ARG A 458 -10.30 0.25 -19.18
C ARG A 458 -11.51 -0.38 -18.52
N THR A 459 -11.39 -1.65 -18.19
CA THR A 459 -12.47 -2.51 -17.72
C THR A 459 -11.87 -3.43 -16.67
N ASN A 460 -12.11 -3.13 -15.41
CA ASN A 460 -11.45 -3.77 -14.27
C ASN A 460 -12.48 -4.21 -13.23
N TYR A 461 -11.99 -4.81 -12.15
CA TYR A 461 -12.80 -5.08 -10.97
C TYR A 461 -12.03 -4.73 -9.69
N TYR A 462 -12.76 -4.59 -8.59
CA TYR A 462 -12.18 -4.39 -7.27
C TYR A 462 -12.86 -5.28 -6.22
N THR A 463 -12.15 -5.48 -5.12
CA THR A 463 -12.69 -5.99 -3.86
C THR A 463 -12.62 -4.86 -2.82
N CYS A 464 -13.50 -4.90 -1.82
CA CYS A 464 -13.50 -3.93 -0.73
C CYS A 464 -13.89 -4.60 0.60
N CYS A 465 -14.42 -3.85 1.55
CA CYS A 465 -14.86 -4.42 2.82
C CYS A 465 -16.06 -5.38 2.68
N THR A 466 -16.74 -5.42 1.54
CA THR A 466 -17.93 -6.24 1.35
C THR A 466 -17.57 -7.72 1.29
N GLU A 467 -16.54 -8.06 0.54
CA GLU A 467 -16.19 -9.45 0.29
C GLU A 467 -15.35 -10.04 1.41
N ALA A 468 -15.84 -11.12 2.02
CA ALA A 468 -15.04 -11.92 2.95
C ALA A 468 -13.80 -12.51 2.23
N HIS A 469 -14.00 -13.03 1.01
CA HIS A 469 -12.98 -13.61 0.15
C HIS A 469 -13.37 -13.45 -1.33
N PRO A 470 -12.39 -13.36 -2.25
CA PRO A 470 -10.98 -13.11 -1.98
C PRO A 470 -10.75 -11.68 -1.46
N ASN A 471 -9.76 -11.47 -0.61
CA ASN A 471 -9.38 -10.12 -0.15
C ASN A 471 -7.89 -10.00 0.22
N THR A 472 -7.46 -8.78 0.54
CA THR A 472 -6.12 -8.46 1.06
C THR A 472 -6.18 -7.89 2.48
N PHE A 473 -7.09 -8.40 3.33
CA PHE A 473 -6.98 -8.12 4.76
C PHE A 473 -5.69 -8.77 5.30
N THR A 474 -5.13 -8.23 6.38
CA THR A 474 -3.90 -8.80 6.98
C THR A 474 -4.09 -10.25 7.46
N PHE A 475 -5.33 -10.66 7.75
CA PHE A 475 -5.68 -12.05 8.08
C PHE A 475 -6.09 -12.91 6.87
N SER A 476 -6.27 -12.33 5.67
CA SER A 476 -6.60 -13.09 4.45
C SER A 476 -5.47 -14.05 4.09
N ASP A 477 -5.82 -15.19 3.49
CA ASP A 477 -4.82 -16.14 3.02
C ASP A 477 -3.94 -15.47 1.93
N PRO A 478 -2.59 -15.58 1.99
CA PRO A 478 -1.72 -14.90 1.03
C PRO A 478 -2.03 -15.21 -0.44
N ALA A 479 -2.54 -16.41 -0.73
CA ALA A 479 -2.92 -16.84 -2.06
C ALA A 479 -4.10 -16.07 -2.65
N GLU A 480 -4.95 -15.45 -1.82
CA GLU A 480 -6.09 -14.62 -2.28
C GLU A 480 -5.59 -13.41 -3.09
N ALA A 481 -4.49 -12.79 -2.67
CA ALA A 481 -3.90 -11.66 -3.41
C ALA A 481 -3.43 -12.07 -4.81
N ALA A 482 -2.86 -13.27 -4.95
CA ALA A 482 -2.48 -13.82 -6.24
C ALA A 482 -3.70 -14.26 -7.08
N TRP A 483 -4.77 -14.73 -6.45
CA TRP A 483 -6.02 -15.09 -7.14
C TRP A 483 -6.69 -13.87 -7.78
N MET A 484 -6.60 -12.70 -7.12
CA MET A 484 -7.18 -11.46 -7.63
C MET A 484 -6.38 -10.83 -8.79
N SER A 485 -5.12 -11.23 -8.98
CA SER A 485 -4.24 -10.71 -10.03
C SER A 485 -4.31 -11.56 -11.29
#